data_AF-A0A7W2LU05-F1
#
_entry.id   AF-A0A7W2LU05-F1
#
_cell.length_a   1.000
_cell.length_b   1.000
_cell.length_c   1.000
_cell.angle_alpha   90.00
_cell.angle_beta   90.00
_cell.angle_gamma   90.00
#
_symmetry.space_group_name_H-M   'P 1'
#
loop_
_entity.id
_entity.type
_entity.pdbx_description
1 polymer ?
#
loop_
_entity_poly.entity_id
_entity_poly.type
_entity_poly.pdbx_seq_one_letter_code
_entity_poly.pdbx_strand_id
1 'polypeptide(L)'
;MSKFDFQLAYTVEGDEADAAKARTYLREKTGLKTVQHIETTLLGVVTLEAVTLADRQKDAGRVFHAFIHDALKTLGVLSTVKFYGCLMVNGLGPAIRFNVLPK
;
A
#
# COMPACT_ATOMS: atom_id res chain seq x y z
N MET A 1 -19.66 -6.28 6.25
CA MET A 1 -18.53 -5.64 5.56
C MET A 1 -18.76 -4.15 5.50
N SER A 2 -17.77 -3.33 5.87
CA SER A 2 -17.86 -1.87 5.79
C SER A 2 -16.81 -1.32 4.83
N LYS A 3 -17.16 -0.28 4.06
CA LYS A 3 -16.28 0.38 3.11
C LYS A 3 -15.67 1.62 3.75
N PHE A 4 -14.37 1.83 3.53
CA PHE A 4 -13.62 2.97 4.06
C PHE A 4 -12.75 3.56 2.95
N ASP A 5 -12.77 4.89 2.84
CA ASP A 5 -11.78 5.60 2.03
C ASP A 5 -10.39 5.48 2.68
N PHE A 6 -9.36 5.36 1.86
CA PHE A 6 -7.98 5.32 2.32
C PHE A 6 -7.06 6.21 1.50
N GLN A 7 -5.95 6.58 2.13
CA GLN A 7 -4.78 7.16 1.50
C GLN A 7 -3.54 6.37 1.93
N LEU A 8 -2.77 5.86 0.97
CA LEU A 8 -1.51 5.18 1.17
C LEU A 8 -0.39 6.05 0.58
N ALA A 9 0.41 6.67 1.44
CA ALA A 9 1.67 7.29 1.04
C ALA A 9 2.79 6.25 1.13
N TYR A 10 3.72 6.24 0.18
CA TYR A 10 4.78 5.23 0.16
C TYR A 10 6.12 5.73 -0.39
N THR A 11 7.19 5.01 -0.04
CA THR A 11 8.52 5.16 -0.63
C THR A 11 8.99 3.79 -1.11
N VAL A 12 9.64 3.77 -2.28
CA VAL A 12 10.35 2.58 -2.79
C VAL A 12 11.81 2.93 -2.96
N GLU A 13 12.67 2.17 -2.28
CA GLU A 13 14.13 2.28 -2.36
C GLU A 13 14.72 1.01 -2.98
N GLY A 14 15.88 1.10 -3.63
CA GLY A 14 16.55 -0.04 -4.26
C GLY A 14 17.36 0.39 -5.46
N ASP A 15 17.69 -0.56 -6.33
CA ASP A 15 18.16 -0.23 -7.68
C ASP A 15 17.11 0.65 -8.38
N GLU A 16 17.54 1.73 -9.03
CA GLU A 16 16.62 2.74 -9.55
C GLU A 16 15.73 2.21 -10.67
N ALA A 17 16.21 1.25 -11.48
CA ALA A 17 15.38 0.66 -12.53
C ALA A 17 14.23 -0.15 -11.94
N ASP A 18 14.52 -0.97 -10.91
CA ASP A 18 13.51 -1.76 -10.22
C ASP A 18 12.57 -0.90 -9.35
N ALA A 19 13.11 0.11 -8.67
CA ALA A 19 12.32 1.04 -7.87
C ALA A 19 11.38 1.88 -8.75
N ALA A 20 11.85 2.37 -9.91
CA ALA A 20 11.01 3.07 -10.88
C ALA A 20 9.91 2.17 -11.46
N LYS A 21 10.23 0.91 -11.76
CA LYS A 21 9.27 -0.10 -12.22
C LYS A 21 8.19 -0.36 -11.16
N ALA A 22 8.58 -0.51 -9.90
CA ALA A 22 7.67 -0.68 -8.77
C ALA A 22 6.73 0.52 -8.59
N ARG A 23 7.26 1.75 -8.57
CA ARG A 23 6.46 2.98 -8.48
C ARG A 23 5.44 3.10 -9.63
N THR A 24 5.88 2.82 -10.86
CA THR A 24 5.03 2.86 -12.06
C THR A 24 3.91 1.84 -11.99
N TYR A 25 4.21 0.59 -11.64
CA TYR A 25 3.19 -0.46 -11.52
C TYR A 25 2.16 -0.15 -10.44
N LEU A 26 2.60 0.30 -9.26
CA LEU A 26 1.72 0.66 -8.16
C LEU A 26 0.75 1.79 -8.54
N ARG A 27 1.20 2.74 -9.36
CA ARG A 27 0.39 3.85 -9.87
C ARG A 27 -0.60 3.42 -10.95
N GLU A 28 -0.17 2.62 -11.93
CA GLU A 28 -0.91 2.45 -13.19
C GLU A 28 -1.65 1.12 -13.31
N LYS A 29 -1.22 0.10 -12.57
CA LYS A 29 -1.70 -1.29 -12.74
C LYS A 29 -2.56 -1.79 -11.59
N THR A 30 -2.67 -1.01 -10.52
CA THR A 30 -3.46 -1.37 -9.34
C THR A 30 -4.94 -0.97 -9.43
N GLY A 31 -5.30 -0.13 -10.39
CA GLY A 31 -6.65 0.45 -10.48
C GLY A 31 -6.97 1.47 -9.37
N LEU A 32 -5.98 1.82 -8.56
CA LEU A 32 -6.10 2.84 -7.51
C LEU A 32 -5.93 4.23 -8.11
N LYS A 33 -6.62 5.21 -7.50
CA LYS A 33 -6.46 6.61 -7.89
C LYS A 33 -5.15 7.15 -7.31
N THR A 34 -4.50 8.07 -7.99
CA THR A 34 -3.39 8.84 -7.43
C THR A 34 -3.79 10.29 -7.25
N VAL A 35 -3.12 10.99 -6.32
CA VAL A 35 -3.25 12.45 -6.23
C VAL A 35 -2.49 13.05 -7.40
N GLN A 36 -3.14 13.96 -8.14
CA GLN A 36 -2.51 14.66 -9.26
C GLN A 36 -1.22 15.33 -8.76
N HIS A 37 -0.08 15.04 -9.41
CA HIS A 37 1.26 15.54 -9.04
C HIS A 37 1.92 14.93 -7.79
N ILE A 38 1.33 13.92 -7.13
CA ILE A 38 2.00 13.15 -6.05
C ILE A 38 2.01 11.67 -6.43
N GLU A 39 3.11 11.25 -7.05
CA GLU A 39 3.24 9.90 -7.62
C GLU A 39 3.32 8.78 -6.56
N THR A 40 3.63 9.14 -5.32
CA THR A 40 3.82 8.22 -4.18
C THR A 40 2.61 8.15 -3.26
N THR A 41 1.43 8.54 -3.74
CA THR A 41 0.19 8.47 -2.96
C THR A 41 -0.90 7.75 -3.74
N LEU A 42 -1.40 6.65 -3.17
CA LEU A 42 -2.51 5.86 -3.69
C LEU A 42 -3.77 6.14 -2.86
N LEU A 43 -4.91 6.27 -3.54
CA LEU A 43 -6.23 6.52 -2.98
C LEU A 43 -7.20 5.46 -3.45
N GLY A 44 -8.15 5.11 -2.60
CA GLY A 44 -9.22 4.20 -2.98
C GLY A 44 -10.16 3.90 -1.84
N VAL A 45 -10.90 2.80 -2.00
CA VAL A 45 -11.84 2.28 -1.02
C VAL A 45 -11.41 0.87 -0.64
N VAL A 46 -11.28 0.60 0.66
CA VAL A 46 -11.02 -0.74 1.19
C VAL A 46 -12.29 -1.26 1.86
N THR A 47 -12.58 -2.54 1.66
CA THR A 47 -13.66 -3.24 2.37
C THR A 47 -13.04 -4.04 3.50
N LEU A 48 -13.49 -3.80 4.73
CA LEU A 48 -13.00 -4.49 5.92
C LEU A 48 -14.15 -5.29 6.56
N GLU A 49 -13.82 -6.48 7.04
CA GLU A 49 -14.80 -7.43 7.59
C GLU A 49 -14.94 -7.32 9.11
N ALA A 50 -13.89 -6.86 9.78
CA ALA A 50 -13.81 -6.81 11.23
C ALA A 50 -14.88 -5.89 11.87
N VAL A 51 -15.36 -6.30 13.06
CA VAL A 51 -16.43 -5.61 13.78
C VAL A 51 -15.88 -4.49 14.68
N THR A 52 -14.76 -4.72 15.35
CA THR A 52 -14.15 -3.73 16.27
C THR A 52 -13.18 -2.80 15.54
N LEU A 53 -12.97 -1.60 16.09
CA LEU A 53 -12.02 -0.63 15.56
C LEU A 53 -10.58 -1.19 15.52
N ALA A 54 -10.15 -1.84 16.61
CA ALA A 54 -8.81 -2.41 16.72
C ALA A 54 -8.58 -3.54 15.72
N ASP A 55 -9.59 -4.40 15.50
CA ASP A 55 -9.49 -5.48 14.52
C ASP A 55 -9.52 -4.94 13.09
N ARG A 56 -10.29 -3.87 12.81
CA ARG A 56 -10.26 -3.19 11.50
C ARG A 56 -8.89 -2.59 11.17
N GLN A 57 -8.22 -1.99 12.15
CA GLN A 57 -6.86 -1.47 11.95
C GLN A 57 -5.88 -2.58 11.58
N LYS A 58 -5.91 -3.71 12.31
CA LYS A 58 -5.06 -4.87 12.01
C LYS A 58 -5.38 -5.47 10.65
N ASP A 59 -6.67 -5.59 10.33
CA ASP A 59 -7.12 -6.14 9.06
C ASP A 59 -6.70 -5.26 7.88
N ALA A 60 -6.86 -3.93 7.99
CA ALA A 60 -6.39 -2.98 7.00
C ALA A 60 -4.87 -3.11 6.76
N GLY A 61 -4.07 -3.15 7.82
CA GLY A 61 -2.62 -3.34 7.71
C GLY A 61 -2.24 -4.64 7.00
N ARG A 62 -2.91 -5.75 7.36
CA ARG A 62 -2.70 -7.06 6.73
C ARG A 62 -3.07 -7.05 5.24
N VAL A 63 -4.22 -6.50 4.89
CA VAL A 63 -4.72 -6.41 3.51
C VAL A 63 -3.76 -5.63 2.63
N PHE A 64 -3.34 -4.44 3.08
CA PHE A 64 -2.42 -3.61 2.30
C PHE A 64 -1.00 -4.20 2.23
N HIS A 65 -0.51 -4.81 3.31
CA HIS A 65 0.78 -5.50 3.27
C HIS A 65 0.77 -6.63 2.23
N ALA A 66 -0.26 -7.48 2.24
CA ALA A 66 -0.40 -8.57 1.26
C ALA A 66 -0.51 -8.02 -0.17
N PHE A 67 -1.35 -7.02 -0.38
CA PHE A 67 -1.53 -6.36 -1.67
C PHE A 67 -0.21 -5.80 -2.24
N ILE A 68 0.56 -5.06 -1.45
CA ILE A 68 1.84 -4.51 -1.89
C ILE A 68 2.86 -5.62 -2.13
N HIS A 69 2.95 -6.60 -1.22
CA HIS A 69 3.84 -7.73 -1.38
C HIS A 69 3.58 -8.47 -2.70
N ASP A 70 2.32 -8.77 -3.02
CA ASP A 70 1.94 -9.47 -4.24
C ASP A 70 2.21 -8.62 -5.49
N ALA A 71 1.98 -7.30 -5.44
CA ALA A 71 2.33 -6.40 -6.53
C ALA A 71 3.84 -6.42 -6.83
N LEU A 72 4.70 -6.33 -5.79
CA LEU A 72 6.15 -6.39 -5.96
C LEU A 72 6.61 -7.79 -6.41
N LYS A 73 5.93 -8.84 -5.97
CA LYS A 73 6.19 -10.22 -6.39
C LYS A 73 5.92 -10.39 -7.89
N THR A 74 4.78 -9.91 -8.38
CA THR A 74 4.41 -9.97 -9.80
C THR A 74 5.43 -9.25 -10.68
N LEU A 75 6.09 -8.21 -10.17
CA LEU A 75 7.13 -7.49 -10.89
C LEU A 75 8.52 -8.15 -10.85
N GLY A 76 8.70 -9.13 -9.98
CA GLY A 76 9.99 -9.80 -9.76
C GLY A 76 11.00 -8.97 -8.98
N VAL A 77 10.57 -7.95 -8.23
CA VAL A 77 11.47 -6.97 -7.56
C VAL A 77 11.55 -7.17 -6.04
N LEU A 78 10.88 -8.18 -5.47
CA LEU A 78 10.85 -8.40 -4.01
C LEU A 78 12.24 -8.52 -3.38
N SER A 79 13.24 -9.03 -4.10
CA SER A 79 14.61 -9.18 -3.60
C SER A 79 15.48 -7.94 -3.81
N THR A 80 15.01 -6.95 -4.59
CA THR A 80 15.83 -5.81 -5.01
C THR A 80 15.34 -4.47 -4.48
N VAL A 81 14.07 -4.39 -4.04
CA VAL A 81 13.49 -3.14 -3.53
C VAL A 81 12.98 -3.27 -2.09
N LYS A 82 13.07 -2.15 -1.37
CA LYS A 82 12.43 -1.94 -0.06
C LYS A 82 11.23 -1.03 -0.25
N PHE A 83 10.10 -1.44 0.31
CA PHE A 83 8.89 -0.63 0.34
C PHE A 83 8.59 -0.16 1.75
N TYR A 84 8.26 1.12 1.89
CA TYR A 84 7.81 1.73 3.13
C TYR A 84 6.45 2.39 2.90
N GLY A 85 5.44 2.00 3.66
CA GLY A 85 4.07 2.48 3.52
C GLY A 85 3.54 3.15 4.79
N CYS A 86 2.76 4.20 4.60
CA CYS A 86 1.98 4.89 5.62
C CYS A 86 0.53 4.96 5.15
N LEU A 87 -0.33 4.13 5.75
CA LEU A 87 -1.74 3.98 5.42
C LEU A 87 -2.62 4.77 6.38
N MET A 88 -3.38 5.71 5.85
CA MET A 88 -4.48 6.39 6.52
C MET A 88 -5.80 5.81 6.04
N VAL A 89 -6.67 5.40 6.97
CA VAL A 89 -8.02 4.92 6.64
C VAL A 89 -9.04 5.74 7.41
N ASN A 90 -10.02 6.28 6.69
CA ASN A 90 -11.02 7.16 7.29
C ASN A 90 -11.77 6.44 8.43
N GLY A 91 -11.88 7.10 9.58
CA GLY A 91 -12.54 6.54 10.76
C GLY A 91 -11.77 5.44 11.50
N LEU A 92 -10.56 5.06 11.06
CA LEU A 92 -9.72 4.08 11.77
C LEU A 92 -8.66 4.72 12.67
N GLY A 93 -8.62 6.04 12.81
CA GLY A 93 -7.71 6.71 13.75
C GLY A 93 -6.28 6.89 13.19
N PRO A 94 -5.23 6.57 13.97
CA PRO A 94 -3.84 6.83 13.56
C PRO A 94 -3.41 6.12 12.28
N ALA A 95 -2.34 6.65 11.66
CA ALA A 95 -1.70 6.05 10.51
C ALA A 95 -1.14 4.66 10.83
N ILE A 96 -1.38 3.69 9.94
CA ILE A 96 -0.82 2.34 10.00
C ILE A 96 0.46 2.32 9.17
N ARG A 97 1.60 2.07 9.81
CA ARG A 97 2.90 1.96 9.14
C ARG A 97 3.23 0.49 8.88
N PHE A 98 3.73 0.19 7.68
CA PHE A 98 4.20 -1.15 7.32
C PHE A 98 5.32 -1.07 6.29
N ASN A 99 6.07 -2.16 6.14
CA ASN A 99 7.13 -2.28 5.16
C ASN A 99 7.08 -3.64 4.47
N VAL A 100 7.64 -3.72 3.26
CA VAL A 100 7.95 -4.98 2.57
C VAL A 100 9.42 -4.91 2.25
N LEU A 101 10.21 -5.79 2.86
CA LEU A 101 11.67 -5.80 2.76
C LEU A 101 12.15 -7.03 1.98
N PRO A 102 13.29 -6.95 1.27
CA PRO A 102 13.94 -8.11 0.67
C PRO A 102 14.20 -9.19 1.71
N LYS A 103 14.02 -10.45 1.31
CA LYS A 103 14.40 -11.64 2.08
C LYS A 103 15.68 -12.23 1.53
#